data_AF-A0A414BII5-F1
#
_entry.id   AF-A0A414BII5-F1
#
_cell.length_a   1.000
_cell.length_b   1.000
_cell.length_c   1.000
_cell.angle_alpha   90.00
_cell.angle_beta   90.00
_cell.angle_gamma   90.00
#
_symmetry.space_group_name_H-M   'P 1'
#
loop_
_entity.id
_entity.type
_entity.pdbx_description
1 polymer ?
#
loop_
_entity_poly.entity_id
_entity_poly.type
_entity_poly.pdbx_seq_one_letter_code
_entity_poly.pdbx_strand_id
1 'polypeptide(L)'
;MVNLKLYLLKKELQILIVSIFFALFVFFARYVIESIPCLQYALILFIVYILVSFLRFVKVVSCIMIFIYGFILFLCSRVFLSIFDSSILFESDKYVFYTFADTTVLEVLLILSVSFVSVIIGYLSSYAKSDFKAKDYTQFTSQASSYVYTDKQLQKILYYLILLSAPGVLYKGMHDLMLIKQYGYLIMFMEMPPAPLFARASWGFFNIVFPMLLMFVPSRKQFKYYCVLFFLVSSVSFLKGSRSTLLAPIVYFIWFYYSFYSTKRFQ
;
A
#
# COMPACT_ATOMS: atom_id res chain seq x y z
N MET A 1 9.97 29.63 16.26
CA MET A 1 9.22 28.34 16.20
C MET A 1 7.71 28.52 15.96
N VAL A 2 7.07 29.60 16.43
CA VAL A 2 5.61 29.86 16.29
C VAL A 2 5.16 30.10 14.83
N ASN A 3 5.92 30.85 14.03
CA ASN A 3 5.57 31.16 12.63
C ASN A 3 5.55 29.95 11.69
N LEU A 4 6.44 28.97 11.89
CA LEU A 4 6.50 27.78 11.05
C LEU A 4 5.30 26.85 11.30
N LYS A 5 4.86 26.73 12.57
CA LYS A 5 3.71 25.91 12.96
C LYS A 5 2.40 26.48 12.41
N LEU A 6 2.22 27.79 12.51
CA LEU A 6 1.09 28.50 11.90
C LEU A 6 1.09 28.40 10.37
N TYR A 7 2.26 28.46 9.73
CA TYR A 7 2.38 28.30 8.29
C TYR A 7 2.04 26.88 7.79
N LEU A 8 2.47 25.85 8.53
CA LEU A 8 2.13 24.45 8.22
C LEU A 8 0.62 24.19 8.39
N LEU A 9 0.03 24.69 9.48
CA LEU A 9 -1.42 24.57 9.74
C LEU A 9 -2.26 25.22 8.63
N LYS A 10 -1.80 26.37 8.09
CA LYS A 10 -2.45 27.04 6.95
C LYS A 10 -2.46 26.19 5.68
N LYS A 11 -1.41 25.40 5.43
CA LYS A 11 -1.32 24.56 4.23
C LYS A 11 -2.10 23.26 4.36
N GLU A 12 -2.12 22.64 5.52
CA GLU A 12 -2.97 21.47 5.80
C GLU A 12 -4.45 21.83 5.67
N LEU A 13 -4.84 22.99 6.21
CA LEU A 13 -6.18 23.53 6.05
C LEU A 13 -6.51 23.81 4.57
N GLN A 14 -5.56 24.33 3.80
CA GLN A 14 -5.74 24.51 2.36
C GLN A 14 -6.02 23.18 1.64
N ILE A 15 -5.25 22.12 1.94
CA ILE A 15 -5.47 20.81 1.31
C ILE A 15 -6.83 20.24 1.72
N LEU A 16 -7.24 20.43 2.98
CA LEU A 16 -8.57 20.00 3.45
C LEU A 16 -9.69 20.73 2.70
N ILE A 17 -9.59 22.05 2.56
CA ILE A 17 -10.57 22.86 1.82
C ILE A 17 -10.66 22.40 0.36
N VAL A 18 -9.51 22.21 -0.31
CA VAL A 18 -9.48 21.73 -1.71
C VAL A 18 -10.07 20.32 -1.81
N SER A 19 -9.82 19.45 -0.83
CA SER A 19 -10.39 18.10 -0.80
C SER A 19 -11.90 18.10 -0.60
N ILE A 20 -12.42 18.96 0.27
CA ILE A 20 -13.87 19.15 0.47
C ILE A 20 -14.51 19.72 -0.80
N PHE A 21 -13.88 20.72 -1.42
CA PHE A 21 -14.37 21.30 -2.66
C PHE A 21 -14.41 20.26 -3.78
N PHE A 22 -13.37 19.45 -3.91
CA PHE A 22 -13.35 18.36 -4.88
C PHE A 22 -14.38 17.26 -4.56
N ALA A 23 -14.64 16.95 -3.28
CA ALA A 23 -15.71 16.04 -2.88
C ALA A 23 -17.09 16.55 -3.35
N LEU A 24 -17.36 17.85 -3.15
CA LEU A 24 -18.58 18.49 -3.61
C LEU A 24 -18.67 18.47 -5.13
N PHE A 25 -17.58 18.80 -5.83
CA PHE A 25 -17.50 18.71 -7.29
C PHE A 25 -17.86 17.30 -7.78
N VAL A 26 -17.28 16.25 -7.21
CA VAL A 26 -17.57 14.84 -7.56
C VAL A 26 -19.04 14.49 -7.28
N PHE A 27 -19.58 14.95 -6.15
CA PHE A 27 -20.99 14.73 -5.81
C PHE A 27 -21.94 15.36 -6.83
N PHE A 28 -21.70 16.61 -7.24
CA PHE A 28 -22.49 17.29 -8.27
C PHE A 28 -22.24 16.74 -9.67
N ALA A 29 -21.00 16.32 -9.97
CA ALA A 29 -20.62 15.73 -11.24
C ALA A 29 -21.50 14.53 -11.59
N ARG A 30 -21.89 13.73 -10.59
CA ARG A 30 -22.82 12.61 -10.75
C ARG A 30 -24.17 13.00 -11.40
N TYR A 31 -24.64 14.22 -11.17
CA TYR A 31 -25.96 14.67 -11.61
C TYR A 31 -25.93 15.57 -12.85
N VAL A 32 -24.77 16.13 -13.18
CA VAL A 32 -24.65 17.22 -14.18
C VAL A 32 -23.64 16.88 -15.29
N ILE A 33 -22.63 16.06 -15.01
CA ILE A 33 -21.52 15.81 -15.92
C ILE A 33 -21.68 14.44 -16.57
N GLU A 34 -22.03 14.42 -17.86
CA GLU A 34 -22.02 13.23 -18.71
C GLU A 34 -20.65 13.03 -19.41
N SER A 35 -19.68 13.92 -19.15
CA SER A 35 -18.37 13.92 -19.83
C SER A 35 -17.31 13.14 -19.04
N ILE A 36 -16.98 11.94 -19.53
CA ILE A 36 -15.89 11.10 -19.01
C ILE A 36 -14.53 11.84 -18.95
N PRO A 37 -14.08 12.53 -20.02
CA PRO A 37 -12.80 13.24 -19.99
C PRO A 37 -12.72 14.31 -18.88
N CYS A 38 -13.82 15.03 -18.64
CA CYS A 38 -13.86 16.06 -17.60
C CYS A 38 -13.57 15.46 -16.22
N LEU A 39 -14.26 14.37 -15.86
CA LEU A 39 -14.07 13.71 -14.57
C LEU A 39 -12.70 13.00 -14.47
N GLN A 40 -12.23 12.39 -15.57
CA GLN A 40 -10.91 11.77 -15.66
C GLN A 40 -9.80 12.78 -15.36
N TYR A 41 -9.78 13.92 -16.08
CA TYR A 41 -8.75 14.95 -15.88
C TYR A 41 -8.87 15.63 -14.52
N ALA A 42 -10.09 15.86 -14.02
CA ALA A 42 -10.30 16.40 -12.68
C ALA A 42 -9.69 15.49 -11.61
N LEU A 43 -9.92 14.17 -11.70
CA LEU A 43 -9.31 13.19 -10.80
C LEU A 43 -7.78 13.17 -10.90
N ILE A 44 -7.23 13.16 -12.11
CA ILE A 44 -5.78 13.20 -12.33
C ILE A 44 -5.17 14.46 -11.69
N LEU A 45 -5.72 15.64 -11.98
CA LEU A 45 -5.24 16.91 -11.43
C LEU A 45 -5.33 16.92 -9.91
N PHE A 46 -6.40 16.40 -9.34
CA PHE A 46 -6.55 16.30 -7.89
C PHE A 46 -5.50 15.35 -7.28
N ILE A 47 -5.27 14.19 -7.87
CA ILE A 47 -4.23 13.25 -7.43
C ILE A 47 -2.84 13.91 -7.48
N VAL A 48 -2.50 14.57 -8.59
CA VAL A 48 -1.22 15.28 -8.74
C VAL A 48 -1.08 16.39 -7.70
N TYR A 49 -2.14 17.16 -7.48
CA TYR A 49 -2.17 18.21 -6.46
C TYR A 49 -1.92 17.64 -5.05
N ILE A 50 -2.62 16.57 -4.66
CA ILE A 50 -2.45 15.91 -3.36
C ILE A 50 -1.03 15.37 -3.22
N LEU A 51 -0.50 14.72 -4.25
CA LEU A 51 0.84 14.14 -4.23
C LEU A 51 1.91 15.22 -4.03
N VAL A 52 1.89 16.28 -4.85
CA VAL A 52 2.85 17.40 -4.75
C VAL A 52 2.71 18.13 -3.42
N SER A 53 1.49 18.30 -2.93
CA SER A 53 1.24 18.93 -1.63
C SER A 53 1.80 18.08 -0.50
N PHE A 54 1.50 16.78 -0.45
CA PHE A 54 1.95 15.90 0.63
C PHE A 54 3.47 15.67 0.61
N LEU A 55 4.12 15.63 -0.54
CA LEU A 55 5.59 15.54 -0.63
C LEU A 55 6.32 16.69 0.10
N ARG A 56 5.64 17.84 0.30
CA ARG A 56 6.21 18.99 1.03
C ARG A 56 6.09 18.88 2.55
N PHE A 57 5.18 18.06 3.07
CA PHE A 57 4.85 18.00 4.52
C PHE A 57 5.03 16.62 5.13
N VAL A 58 5.00 15.57 4.31
CA VAL A 58 5.01 14.19 4.74
C VAL A 58 6.20 13.46 4.13
N LYS A 59 6.85 12.61 4.91
CA LYS A 59 7.93 11.75 4.42
C LYS A 59 7.41 10.86 3.29
N VAL A 60 8.23 10.69 2.25
CA VAL A 60 7.98 9.85 1.07
C VAL A 60 7.55 8.42 1.45
N VAL A 61 8.09 7.90 2.55
CA VAL A 61 7.84 6.53 3.03
C VAL A 61 6.92 6.51 4.25
N SER A 62 5.95 7.42 4.32
CA SER A 62 4.90 7.39 5.35
C SER A 62 3.73 6.50 4.92
N CYS A 63 2.89 6.06 5.87
CA CYS A 63 1.73 5.22 5.56
C CYS A 63 0.77 5.88 4.55
N ILE A 64 0.54 7.19 4.69
CA ILE A 64 -0.34 7.94 3.78
C ILE A 64 0.27 8.07 2.37
N MET A 65 1.58 8.29 2.25
CA MET A 65 2.24 8.33 0.94
C MET A 65 2.24 6.96 0.27
N ILE A 66 2.47 5.90 1.04
CA ILE A 66 2.38 4.51 0.55
C ILE A 66 0.96 4.20 0.06
N PHE A 67 -0.05 4.63 0.81
CA PHE A 67 -1.44 4.51 0.37
C PHE A 67 -1.67 5.24 -0.96
N ILE A 68 -1.25 6.51 -1.08
CA ILE A 68 -1.41 7.30 -2.31
C ILE A 68 -0.72 6.61 -3.50
N TYR A 69 0.53 6.15 -3.33
CA TYR A 69 1.23 5.43 -4.40
C TYR A 69 0.53 4.13 -4.79
N GLY A 70 0.07 3.35 -3.80
CA GLY A 70 -0.67 2.12 -4.04
C GLY A 70 -2.00 2.39 -4.75
N PHE A 71 -2.73 3.42 -4.33
CA PHE A 71 -3.97 3.84 -4.95
C PHE A 71 -3.75 4.23 -6.43
N ILE A 72 -2.73 5.04 -6.71
CA ILE A 72 -2.37 5.44 -8.07
C ILE A 72 -2.02 4.22 -8.92
N LEU A 73 -1.13 3.36 -8.43
CA LEU A 73 -0.59 2.25 -9.20
C LEU A 73 -1.62 1.13 -9.46
N PHE A 74 -2.44 0.81 -8.47
CA PHE A 74 -3.36 -0.33 -8.55
C PHE A 74 -4.78 0.04 -8.96
N LEU A 75 -5.27 1.23 -8.58
CA LEU A 75 -6.67 1.62 -8.83
C LEU A 75 -6.80 2.70 -9.91
N CYS A 76 -5.85 3.62 -10.04
CA CYS A 76 -5.91 4.69 -11.04
C CYS A 76 -5.02 4.47 -12.27
N SER A 77 -4.23 3.39 -12.35
CA SER A 77 -3.27 3.22 -13.46
C SER A 77 -3.92 3.31 -14.84
N ARG A 78 -5.13 2.76 -15.00
CA ARG A 78 -5.90 2.89 -16.24
C ARG A 78 -6.32 4.33 -16.55
N VAL A 79 -6.75 5.08 -15.53
CA VAL A 79 -7.12 6.51 -15.65
C VAL A 79 -5.95 7.34 -16.18
N PHE A 80 -4.72 7.01 -15.77
CA PHE A 80 -3.50 7.65 -16.26
C PHE A 80 -3.10 7.18 -17.67
N LEU A 81 -3.20 5.88 -17.95
CA LEU A 81 -2.87 5.34 -19.27
C LEU A 81 -3.83 5.85 -20.35
N SER A 82 -5.09 6.08 -19.99
CA SER A 82 -6.11 6.57 -20.92
C SER A 82 -5.92 8.02 -21.35
N ILE A 83 -4.87 8.71 -20.89
CA ILE A 83 -4.40 9.98 -21.46
C ILE A 83 -3.87 9.75 -22.89
N PHE A 84 -3.23 8.60 -23.13
CA PHE A 84 -2.63 8.28 -24.42
C PHE A 84 -3.61 7.57 -25.36
N ASP A 85 -4.54 6.79 -24.79
CA ASP A 85 -5.57 6.09 -25.54
C ASP A 85 -6.84 5.93 -24.70
N SER A 86 -7.91 6.63 -25.07
CA SER A 86 -9.16 6.65 -24.30
C SER A 86 -9.87 5.30 -24.27
N SER A 87 -9.62 4.42 -25.25
CA SER A 87 -10.22 3.08 -25.32
C SER A 87 -9.93 2.23 -24.07
N ILE A 88 -8.76 2.45 -23.45
CA ILE A 88 -8.28 1.73 -22.25
C ILE A 88 -9.24 1.84 -21.05
N LEU A 89 -10.03 2.92 -20.96
CA LEU A 89 -11.05 3.06 -19.91
C LEU A 89 -12.26 2.15 -20.13
N PHE A 90 -12.58 1.87 -21.38
CA PHE A 90 -13.75 1.10 -21.78
C PHE A 90 -13.43 -0.40 -21.87
N GLU A 91 -12.18 -0.79 -22.07
CA GLU A 91 -11.80 -2.18 -22.26
C GLU A 91 -11.61 -2.94 -20.93
N SER A 92 -12.22 -4.12 -20.80
CA SER A 92 -12.15 -4.95 -19.59
C SER A 92 -10.99 -5.94 -19.57
N ASP A 93 -9.74 -5.48 -19.71
CA ASP A 93 -8.69 -6.47 -19.91
C ASP A 93 -8.27 -7.28 -18.66
N LYS A 94 -8.68 -8.57 -18.67
CA LYS A 94 -7.76 -9.70 -18.49
C LYS A 94 -8.24 -11.04 -19.07
N TYR A 95 -9.54 -11.30 -19.23
CA TYR A 95 -10.02 -12.64 -19.68
C TYR A 95 -11.38 -12.68 -20.43
N VAL A 96 -12.02 -11.55 -20.72
CA VAL A 96 -13.24 -11.49 -21.57
C VAL A 96 -13.22 -10.14 -22.31
N PHE A 97 -13.38 -10.14 -23.63
CA PHE A 97 -13.47 -8.92 -24.42
C PHE A 97 -14.88 -8.34 -24.34
N TYR A 98 -15.13 -7.47 -23.36
CA TYR A 98 -16.33 -6.62 -23.37
C TYR A 98 -15.96 -5.18 -23.05
N THR A 99 -16.69 -4.25 -23.66
CA THR A 99 -16.54 -2.83 -23.42
C THR A 99 -17.52 -2.39 -22.34
N PHE A 100 -17.05 -1.57 -21.40
CA PHE A 100 -17.91 -0.89 -20.43
C PHE A 100 -18.74 0.19 -21.13
N ALA A 101 -19.99 0.35 -20.70
CA ALA A 101 -20.80 1.49 -21.11
C ALA A 101 -20.28 2.78 -20.45
N ASP A 102 -20.55 3.93 -21.06
CA ASP A 102 -20.12 5.25 -20.57
C ASP A 102 -20.56 5.49 -19.12
N THR A 103 -21.78 5.07 -18.78
CA THR A 103 -22.34 5.16 -17.43
C THR A 103 -21.51 4.38 -16.41
N THR A 104 -21.05 3.18 -16.77
CA THR A 104 -20.19 2.35 -15.90
C THR A 104 -18.82 3.00 -15.71
N VAL A 105 -18.23 3.56 -16.76
CA VAL A 105 -16.93 4.25 -16.66
C VAL A 105 -17.05 5.49 -15.77
N LEU A 106 -18.12 6.28 -15.92
CA LEU A 106 -18.41 7.41 -15.04
C LEU A 106 -18.57 6.98 -13.58
N GLU A 107 -19.33 5.93 -13.31
CA GLU A 107 -19.49 5.38 -11.95
C GLU A 107 -18.16 4.94 -11.34
N VAL A 108 -17.31 4.26 -12.10
CA VAL A 108 -15.98 3.86 -11.65
C VAL A 108 -15.14 5.08 -11.28
N LEU A 109 -15.11 6.11 -12.14
CA LEU A 109 -14.36 7.35 -11.86
C LEU A 109 -14.90 8.09 -10.63
N LEU A 110 -16.22 8.12 -10.43
CA LEU A 110 -16.85 8.69 -9.23
C LEU A 110 -16.44 7.92 -7.97
N ILE A 111 -16.52 6.58 -7.99
CA ILE A 111 -16.15 5.74 -6.85
C ILE A 111 -14.67 5.89 -6.49
N LEU A 112 -13.79 5.93 -7.50
CA LEU A 112 -12.37 6.19 -7.29
C LEU A 112 -12.14 7.57 -6.66
N SER A 113 -12.82 8.59 -7.17
CA SER A 113 -12.72 9.96 -6.67
C SER A 113 -13.18 10.07 -5.21
N VAL A 114 -14.35 9.52 -4.88
CA VAL A 114 -14.89 9.52 -3.51
C VAL A 114 -13.96 8.76 -2.58
N SER A 115 -13.52 7.55 -2.97
CA SER A 115 -12.63 6.72 -2.15
C SER A 115 -11.33 7.43 -1.81
N PHE A 116 -10.71 8.06 -2.81
CA PHE A 116 -9.46 8.81 -2.61
C PHE A 116 -9.67 9.99 -1.66
N VAL A 117 -10.69 10.81 -1.92
CA VAL A 117 -10.97 12.02 -1.14
C VAL A 117 -11.34 11.70 0.31
N SER A 118 -12.16 10.67 0.53
CA SER A 118 -12.54 10.24 1.89
C SER A 118 -11.32 9.88 2.73
N VAL A 119 -10.32 9.21 2.15
CA VAL A 119 -9.08 8.87 2.86
C VAL A 119 -8.24 10.11 3.18
N ILE A 120 -8.14 11.07 2.25
CA ILE A 120 -7.43 12.33 2.48
C ILE A 120 -8.11 13.17 3.57
N ILE A 121 -9.44 13.32 3.51
CA ILE A 121 -10.21 14.03 4.54
C ILE A 121 -10.05 13.33 5.89
N GLY A 122 -10.15 11.99 5.93
CA GLY A 122 -9.95 11.22 7.16
C GLY A 122 -8.56 11.43 7.76
N TYR A 123 -7.51 11.36 6.94
CA TYR A 123 -6.13 11.61 7.37
C TYR A 123 -5.96 13.03 7.93
N LEU A 124 -6.43 14.06 7.20
CA LEU A 124 -6.32 15.45 7.62
C LEU A 124 -7.18 15.76 8.86
N SER A 125 -8.34 15.12 9.00
CA SER A 125 -9.22 15.29 10.16
C SER A 125 -8.63 14.64 11.42
N SER A 126 -7.99 13.48 11.27
CA SER A 126 -7.22 12.86 12.35
C SER A 126 -6.07 13.77 12.76
N TYR A 127 -5.35 14.34 11.80
CA TYR A 127 -4.24 15.26 12.07
C TYR A 127 -4.70 16.57 12.74
N ALA A 128 -5.84 17.13 12.31
CA ALA A 128 -6.40 18.38 12.85
C ALA A 128 -6.97 18.24 14.27
N LYS A 129 -7.57 17.09 14.61
CA LYS A 129 -8.02 16.79 15.99
C LYS A 129 -6.86 16.46 16.93
N SER A 130 -5.68 16.21 16.37
CA SER A 130 -4.53 15.78 17.13
C SER A 130 -3.85 17.00 17.79
N ASP A 131 -4.29 17.31 19.01
CA ASP A 131 -3.39 17.86 20.05
C ASP A 131 -2.27 16.86 20.44
N PHE A 132 -2.27 15.71 19.76
CA PHE A 132 -1.18 14.76 19.57
C PHE A 132 0.01 15.48 18.95
N LYS A 133 0.71 16.20 19.81
CA LYS A 133 1.98 16.88 19.59
C LYS A 133 2.75 16.13 18.50
N ALA A 134 3.28 16.88 17.53
CA ALA A 134 4.40 16.47 16.69
C ALA A 134 5.63 15.96 17.49
N LYS A 135 5.57 15.99 18.84
CA LYS A 135 6.40 15.20 19.73
C LYS A 135 6.20 13.69 19.55
N ASP A 136 5.03 13.13 19.25
CA ASP A 136 4.87 11.67 19.24
C ASP A 136 5.34 10.99 17.95
N TYR A 137 5.33 11.60 16.76
CA TYR A 137 6.00 10.97 15.61
C TYR A 137 7.52 11.08 15.67
N THR A 138 8.05 12.15 16.29
CA THR A 138 9.49 12.28 16.54
C THR A 138 9.93 11.47 17.77
N GLN A 139 9.09 11.32 18.79
CA GLN A 139 9.27 10.47 19.97
C GLN A 139 9.04 9.01 19.68
N PHE A 140 8.11 8.62 18.81
CA PHE A 140 8.08 7.24 18.31
C PHE A 140 9.33 6.95 17.47
N THR A 141 9.91 7.89 16.73
CA THR A 141 11.20 7.62 16.04
C THR A 141 12.44 7.71 16.93
N SER A 142 12.40 8.44 18.06
CA SER A 142 13.50 8.46 19.04
C SER A 142 13.38 7.34 20.09
N GLN A 143 12.17 6.95 20.47
CA GLN A 143 11.84 5.82 21.34
C GLN A 143 11.63 4.49 20.61
N ALA A 144 11.38 4.44 19.30
CA ALA A 144 11.39 3.16 18.57
C ALA A 144 12.77 2.51 18.62
N SER A 145 13.83 3.31 18.75
CA SER A 145 15.18 2.80 19.03
C SER A 145 15.34 2.25 20.45
N SER A 146 14.42 2.56 21.38
CA SER A 146 14.36 2.03 22.74
C SER A 146 13.33 0.91 22.95
N TYR A 147 12.46 0.62 21.97
CA TYR A 147 11.52 -0.51 22.00
C TYR A 147 12.01 -1.69 21.14
N VAL A 148 13.32 -1.97 21.15
CA VAL A 148 13.75 -3.33 20.81
C VAL A 148 13.26 -4.20 21.96
N TYR A 149 12.20 -4.97 21.71
CA TYR A 149 11.77 -5.97 22.67
C TYR A 149 12.96 -6.89 22.95
N THR A 150 13.38 -6.94 24.21
CA THR A 150 14.60 -7.65 24.63
C THR A 150 14.33 -9.11 24.99
N ASP A 151 13.10 -9.59 24.79
CA ASP A 151 12.76 -10.99 25.06
C ASP A 151 13.41 -11.93 24.05
N LYS A 152 14.60 -12.41 24.44
CA LYS A 152 15.41 -13.36 23.67
C LYS A 152 14.73 -14.71 23.51
N GLN A 153 13.83 -15.11 24.42
CA GLN A 153 13.12 -16.39 24.30
C GLN A 153 12.05 -16.30 23.23
N LEU A 154 11.24 -15.23 23.27
CA LEU A 154 10.23 -14.98 22.25
C LEU A 154 10.86 -14.82 20.87
N GLN A 155 11.97 -14.09 20.75
CA GLN A 155 12.72 -13.97 19.49
C GLN A 155 13.16 -15.34 18.93
N LYS A 156 13.67 -16.23 19.79
CA LYS A 156 14.06 -17.60 19.38
C LYS A 156 12.86 -18.41 18.92
N ILE A 157 11.73 -18.34 19.64
CA ILE A 157 10.49 -19.03 19.26
C ILE A 157 10.04 -18.56 17.88
N LEU A 158 9.97 -17.24 17.65
CA LEU A 158 9.59 -16.67 16.35
C LEU A 158 10.53 -17.13 15.23
N TYR A 159 11.84 -17.17 15.49
CA TYR A 159 12.81 -17.67 14.52
C TYR A 159 12.56 -19.14 14.15
N TYR A 160 12.34 -20.02 15.14
CA TYR A 160 12.04 -21.43 14.87
C TYR A 160 10.71 -21.62 14.14
N LEU A 161 9.69 -20.81 14.46
CA LEU A 161 8.42 -20.84 13.74
C LEU A 161 8.57 -20.41 12.27
N ILE A 162 9.42 -19.44 11.99
CA ILE A 162 9.74 -19.03 10.61
C ILE A 162 10.46 -20.15 9.86
N LEU A 163 11.44 -20.79 10.51
CA LEU A 163 12.17 -21.90 9.91
C LEU A 163 11.27 -23.11 9.64
N LEU A 164 10.36 -23.41 10.56
CA LEU A 164 9.37 -24.49 10.43
C LEU A 164 8.34 -24.22 9.33
N SER A 165 7.95 -22.95 9.13
CA SER A 165 6.98 -22.57 8.10
C SER A 165 7.58 -22.44 6.70
N ALA A 166 8.88 -22.18 6.58
CA ALA A 166 9.52 -21.98 5.28
C ALA A 166 9.34 -23.15 4.28
N PRO A 167 9.50 -24.44 4.66
CA PRO A 167 9.24 -25.55 3.75
C PRO A 167 7.78 -25.60 3.25
N GLY A 168 6.82 -25.32 4.12
CA GLY A 168 5.40 -25.27 3.75
C GLY A 168 5.07 -24.10 2.82
N VAL A 169 5.70 -22.94 3.02
CA VAL A 169 5.59 -21.78 2.12
C VAL A 169 6.12 -22.12 0.73
N LEU A 170 7.30 -22.76 0.65
CA LEU A 170 7.89 -23.19 -0.61
C LEU A 170 7.03 -24.24 -1.31
N TYR A 171 6.53 -25.25 -0.57
CA TYR A 171 5.63 -26.26 -1.10
C TYR A 171 4.36 -25.62 -1.68
N LYS A 172 3.72 -24.71 -0.95
CA LYS A 172 2.56 -23.94 -1.43
C LYS A 172 2.92 -23.12 -2.66
N GLY A 173 4.10 -22.51 -2.66
CA GLY A 173 4.75 -21.88 -3.81
C GLY A 173 4.68 -22.75 -5.06
N MET A 174 5.30 -23.92 -4.98
CA MET A 174 5.48 -24.88 -6.07
C MET A 174 4.15 -25.49 -6.51
N HIS A 175 3.27 -25.83 -5.57
CA HIS A 175 1.94 -26.37 -5.85
C HIS A 175 1.12 -25.41 -6.72
N ASP A 176 1.05 -24.14 -6.32
CA ASP A 176 0.34 -23.12 -7.10
C ASP A 176 0.99 -22.92 -8.49
N LEU A 177 2.33 -22.95 -8.61
CA LEU A 177 3.01 -22.84 -9.91
C LEU A 177 2.72 -24.05 -10.81
N MET A 178 2.67 -25.26 -10.25
CA MET A 178 2.32 -26.47 -10.97
C MET A 178 0.90 -26.38 -11.52
N LEU A 179 -0.03 -25.88 -10.72
CA LEU A 179 -1.40 -25.66 -11.15
C LEU A 179 -1.49 -24.61 -12.25
N ILE A 180 -0.79 -23.48 -12.13
CA ILE A 180 -0.71 -22.45 -13.18
C ILE A 180 -0.15 -23.06 -14.47
N LYS A 181 0.87 -23.91 -14.36
CA LYS A 181 1.46 -24.60 -15.53
C LYS A 181 0.46 -25.56 -16.20
N GLN A 182 -0.35 -26.27 -15.42
CA GLN A 182 -1.30 -27.26 -15.93
C GLN A 182 -2.57 -26.64 -16.52
N TYR A 183 -3.11 -25.62 -15.87
CA TYR A 183 -4.46 -25.09 -16.17
C TYR A 183 -4.45 -23.61 -16.60
N GLY A 184 -3.27 -22.99 -16.70
CA GLY A 184 -3.13 -21.56 -16.97
C GLY A 184 -3.41 -20.68 -15.74
N TYR A 185 -3.26 -19.36 -15.90
CA TYR A 185 -3.37 -18.40 -14.79
C TYR A 185 -4.78 -18.24 -14.22
N LEU A 186 -5.82 -18.52 -15.02
CA LEU A 186 -7.23 -18.39 -14.61
C LEU A 186 -7.54 -19.26 -13.39
N ILE A 187 -6.78 -20.35 -13.25
CA ILE A 187 -6.93 -21.32 -12.19
C ILE A 187 -6.73 -20.74 -10.79
N MET A 188 -5.97 -19.64 -10.65
CA MET A 188 -5.78 -18.94 -9.37
C MET A 188 -7.05 -18.24 -8.85
N PHE A 189 -8.06 -18.11 -9.70
CA PHE A 189 -9.33 -17.43 -9.40
C PHE A 189 -10.53 -18.37 -9.39
N MET A 190 -10.31 -19.67 -9.60
CA MET A 190 -11.34 -20.70 -9.60
C MET A 190 -11.31 -21.51 -8.29
N GLU A 191 -12.44 -22.13 -7.96
CA GLU A 191 -12.48 -23.13 -6.88
C GLU A 191 -11.62 -24.32 -7.28
N MET A 192 -10.57 -24.53 -6.51
CA MET A 192 -9.48 -25.43 -6.84
C MET A 192 -9.29 -26.44 -5.72
N PRO A 193 -8.79 -27.66 -6.01
CA PRO A 193 -8.27 -28.52 -4.96
C PRO A 193 -7.18 -27.72 -4.23
N PRO A 194 -7.44 -27.33 -2.97
CA PRO A 194 -6.57 -26.42 -2.29
C PRO A 194 -5.25 -27.13 -2.00
N ALA A 195 -4.16 -26.37 -1.94
CA ALA A 195 -2.91 -26.91 -1.37
C ALA A 195 -3.21 -27.54 0.00
N PRO A 196 -2.50 -28.62 0.38
CA PRO A 196 -2.65 -29.26 1.68
C PRO A 196 -2.69 -28.25 2.82
N LEU A 197 -3.51 -28.54 3.84
CA LEU A 197 -3.76 -27.60 4.94
C LEU A 197 -2.47 -27.13 5.62
N PHE A 198 -1.49 -28.01 5.80
CA PHE A 198 -0.18 -27.65 6.37
C PHE A 198 0.50 -26.54 5.54
N ALA A 199 0.49 -26.63 4.21
CA ALA A 199 1.17 -25.69 3.32
C ALA A 199 0.46 -24.32 3.32
N ARG A 200 -0.87 -24.32 3.36
CA ARG A 200 -1.68 -23.10 3.51
C ARG A 200 -1.46 -22.43 4.86
N ALA A 201 -1.48 -23.23 5.93
CA ALA A 201 -1.23 -22.75 7.29
C ALA A 201 0.18 -22.17 7.40
N SER A 202 1.22 -22.88 6.93
CA SER A 202 2.60 -22.40 6.91
C SER A 202 2.74 -21.08 6.15
N TRP A 203 2.08 -20.94 5.00
CA TRP A 203 2.08 -19.68 4.25
C TRP A 203 1.46 -18.51 5.05
N GLY A 204 0.30 -18.74 5.67
CA GLY A 204 -0.34 -17.73 6.52
C GLY A 204 0.50 -17.37 7.74
N PHE A 205 0.98 -18.39 8.47
CA PHE A 205 1.83 -18.21 9.64
C PHE A 205 3.12 -17.46 9.31
N PHE A 206 3.81 -17.81 8.23
CA PHE A 206 5.03 -17.12 7.82
C PHE A 206 4.79 -15.61 7.60
N ASN A 207 3.72 -15.25 6.89
CA ASN A 207 3.41 -13.85 6.62
C ASN A 207 3.01 -13.04 7.86
N ILE A 208 2.56 -13.69 8.93
CA ILE A 208 2.20 -13.05 10.21
C ILE A 208 3.42 -12.98 11.14
N VAL A 209 4.12 -14.10 11.32
CA VAL A 209 5.23 -14.26 12.26
C VAL A 209 6.47 -13.49 11.78
N PHE A 210 6.69 -13.41 10.46
CA PHE A 210 7.86 -12.73 9.92
C PHE A 210 7.91 -11.23 10.25
N PRO A 211 6.85 -10.42 10.02
CA PRO A 211 6.77 -9.05 10.53
C PRO A 211 6.97 -8.93 12.05
N MET A 212 6.45 -9.87 12.84
CA MET A 212 6.64 -9.86 14.30
C MET A 212 8.12 -10.04 14.68
N LEU A 213 8.86 -10.91 13.98
CA LEU A 213 10.29 -11.09 14.22
C LEU A 213 11.07 -9.78 14.02
N LEU A 214 10.68 -8.95 13.06
CA LEU A 214 11.38 -7.69 12.77
C LEU A 214 11.36 -6.70 13.93
N MET A 215 10.36 -6.78 14.83
CA MET A 215 10.30 -5.96 16.05
C MET A 215 11.50 -6.22 16.99
N PHE A 216 12.11 -7.40 16.90
CA PHE A 216 13.25 -7.82 17.73
C PHE A 216 14.60 -7.59 17.04
N VAL A 217 14.63 -6.96 15.86
CA VAL A 217 15.87 -6.79 15.08
C VAL A 217 16.49 -5.42 15.38
N PRO A 218 17.57 -5.34 16.17
CA PRO A 218 18.15 -4.05 16.58
C PRO A 218 19.03 -3.42 15.49
N SER A 219 19.62 -4.22 14.59
CA SER A 219 20.68 -3.75 13.71
C SER A 219 20.30 -3.74 12.23
N ARG A 220 20.76 -2.69 11.52
CA ARG A 220 20.61 -2.55 10.05
C ARG A 220 21.16 -3.76 9.28
N LYS A 221 22.28 -4.33 9.75
CA LYS A 221 22.90 -5.50 9.10
C LYS A 221 22.01 -6.73 9.24
N GLN A 222 21.52 -7.04 10.45
CA GLN A 222 20.61 -8.16 10.67
C GLN A 222 19.30 -7.99 9.92
N PHE A 223 18.74 -6.78 9.88
CA PHE A 223 17.53 -6.49 9.09
C PHE A 223 17.69 -6.88 7.61
N LYS A 224 18.81 -6.49 6.98
CA LYS A 224 19.09 -6.87 5.59
C LYS A 224 19.13 -8.38 5.39
N TYR A 225 19.75 -9.12 6.31
CA TYR A 225 19.77 -10.59 6.25
C TYR A 225 18.36 -11.17 6.33
N TYR A 226 17.51 -10.68 7.23
CA TYR A 226 16.13 -11.13 7.34
C TYR A 226 15.33 -10.80 6.07
N CYS A 227 15.44 -9.59 5.52
CA CYS A 227 14.80 -9.26 4.25
C CYS A 227 15.20 -10.23 3.13
N VAL A 228 16.50 -10.53 3.00
CA VAL A 228 16.99 -11.51 2.00
C VAL A 228 16.37 -12.88 2.25
N LEU A 229 16.30 -13.35 3.49
CA LEU A 229 15.66 -14.62 3.84
C LEU A 229 14.18 -14.63 3.47
N PHE A 230 13.45 -13.54 3.72
CA PHE A 230 12.04 -13.42 3.31
C PHE A 230 11.88 -13.54 1.80
N PHE A 231 12.68 -12.78 1.04
CA PHE A 231 12.60 -12.79 -0.43
C PHE A 231 13.00 -14.15 -1.00
N LEU A 232 13.95 -14.86 -0.37
CA LEU A 232 14.34 -16.21 -0.78
C LEU A 232 13.19 -17.19 -0.55
N VAL A 233 12.59 -17.23 0.64
CA VAL A 233 11.48 -18.13 0.96
C VAL A 233 10.24 -17.82 0.12
N SER A 234 9.97 -16.54 -0.15
CA SER A 234 8.81 -16.10 -0.91
C SER A 234 9.04 -16.06 -2.43
N SER A 235 10.27 -16.32 -2.91
CA SER A 235 10.67 -16.21 -4.32
C SER A 235 9.73 -16.97 -5.26
N VAL A 236 9.41 -18.22 -4.92
CA VAL A 236 8.51 -19.09 -5.67
C VAL A 236 7.09 -18.49 -5.75
N SER A 237 6.66 -17.79 -4.70
CA SER A 237 5.36 -17.11 -4.71
C SER A 237 5.33 -15.88 -5.61
N PHE A 238 6.45 -15.18 -5.78
CA PHE A 238 6.52 -14.03 -6.69
C PHE A 238 6.45 -14.41 -8.16
N LEU A 239 6.88 -15.64 -8.50
CA LEU A 239 6.81 -16.17 -9.87
C LEU A 239 5.38 -16.43 -10.34
N LYS A 240 4.38 -16.38 -9.45
CA LYS A 240 2.95 -16.59 -9.77
C LYS A 240 2.31 -15.40 -10.49
N GLY A 241 3.08 -14.44 -11.00
CA GLY A 241 2.57 -13.28 -11.76
C GLY A 241 1.67 -12.31 -10.99
N SER A 242 1.44 -12.53 -9.68
CA SER A 242 0.66 -11.62 -8.84
C SER A 242 1.53 -10.45 -8.37
N ARG A 243 1.40 -9.30 -9.04
CA ARG A 243 2.24 -8.11 -8.80
C ARG A 243 2.21 -7.65 -7.34
N SER A 244 1.06 -7.74 -6.68
CA SER A 244 0.92 -7.36 -5.27
C SER A 244 1.71 -8.25 -4.32
N THR A 245 1.90 -9.54 -4.64
CA THR A 245 2.65 -10.46 -3.77
C THR A 245 4.12 -10.09 -3.63
N LEU A 246 4.73 -9.46 -4.63
CA LEU A 246 6.10 -8.96 -4.58
C LEU A 246 6.17 -7.50 -4.09
N LEU A 247 5.30 -6.64 -4.63
CA LEU A 247 5.36 -5.20 -4.35
C LEU A 247 5.02 -4.87 -2.89
N ALA A 248 4.04 -5.53 -2.29
CA ALA A 248 3.64 -5.23 -0.91
C ALA A 248 4.77 -5.51 0.10
N PRO A 249 5.47 -6.66 0.08
CA PRO A 249 6.64 -6.88 0.93
C PRO A 249 7.78 -5.88 0.70
N ILE A 250 8.09 -5.52 -0.56
CA ILE A 250 9.12 -4.52 -0.88
C ILE A 250 8.79 -3.20 -0.20
N VAL A 251 7.56 -2.70 -0.41
CA VAL A 251 7.11 -1.44 0.17
C VAL A 251 7.13 -1.49 1.69
N TYR A 252 6.69 -2.60 2.29
CA TYR A 252 6.75 -2.81 3.73
C TYR A 252 8.18 -2.77 4.29
N PHE A 253 9.14 -3.45 3.66
CA PHE A 253 10.53 -3.44 4.14
C PHE A 253 11.20 -2.07 3.97
N ILE A 254 10.90 -1.35 2.88
CA ILE A 254 11.38 0.02 2.70
C ILE A 254 10.80 0.91 3.81
N TRP A 255 9.50 0.82 4.06
CA TRP A 255 8.83 1.54 5.15
C TRP A 255 9.43 1.23 6.52
N PHE A 256 9.60 -0.05 6.84
CA PHE A 256 10.16 -0.48 8.10
C PHE A 256 11.59 0.04 8.26
N TYR A 257 12.41 -0.08 7.20
CA TYR A 257 13.79 0.39 7.23
C TYR A 257 13.88 1.90 7.48
N TYR A 258 13.08 2.69 6.78
CA TYR A 258 13.08 4.14 6.95
C TYR A 258 12.51 4.58 8.31
N SER A 259 11.53 3.85 8.83
CA SER A 259 10.88 4.18 10.10
C SER A 259 11.75 3.87 11.31
N PHE A 260 12.43 2.72 11.31
CA PHE A 260 13.18 2.23 12.47
C PHE A 260 14.69 2.44 12.39
N TYR A 261 15.27 2.52 11.18
CA TYR A 261 16.72 2.62 11.02
C TYR A 261 17.21 3.89 10.33
N SER A 262 16.40 4.63 9.56
CA SER A 262 16.87 5.80 8.82
C SER A 262 16.99 7.08 9.66
N THR A 263 16.61 7.08 10.94
CA THR A 263 16.98 8.16 11.85
C THR A 263 18.50 8.18 11.98
N LYS A 264 19.15 9.08 11.22
CA LYS A 264 20.50 9.57 11.52
C LYS A 264 20.43 10.07 12.97
N ARG A 265 21.01 9.32 13.91
CA ARG A 265 21.57 9.97 15.09
C ARG A 265 22.71 10.83 14.55
N PHE A 266 22.50 12.14 14.44
CA PHE A 266 23.59 13.05 14.70
C PHE A 266 23.95 12.78 16.16
N GLN A 267 24.92 11.89 16.37
CA GLN A 267 25.72 11.91 17.59
C GLN A 267 26.65 13.12 17.48
#